data_AF-A0A7W7IG26-F1
#
_entry.id   AF-A0A7W7IG26-F1
#
_cell.length_a   1.000
_cell.length_b   1.000
_cell.length_c   1.000
_cell.angle_alpha   90.00
_cell.angle_beta   90.00
_cell.angle_gamma   90.00
#
_symmetry.space_group_name_H-M   'P 1'
#
loop_
_entity.id
_entity.type
_entity.pdbx_description
1 polymer ?
#
loop_
_entity_poly.entity_id
_entity_poly.type
_entity_poly.pdbx_seq_one_letter_code
_entity_poly.pdbx_strand_id
1 'polypeptide(L)' 'MSVGPDDDRPVELDDELEILPDQTSDDTDLGWGEWRGADDDSRLLEDRPPHW' A
#
# COMPACT_ATOMS: atom_id res chain seq x y z
N MET A 1 11.08 -9.88 -23.47
CA MET A 1 11.55 -9.60 -22.10
C MET A 1 13.05 -9.84 -22.08
N SER A 2 13.86 -8.84 -21.73
CA SER A 2 15.30 -9.02 -21.55
C SER A 2 15.56 -9.48 -20.13
N VAL A 3 16.12 -10.67 -19.97
CA VAL A 3 16.62 -11.20 -18.70
C VAL A 3 17.82 -10.33 -18.29
N GLY A 4 17.69 -9.59 -17.18
CA GLY A 4 18.77 -8.74 -16.68
C GLY A 4 19.85 -9.60 -16.01
N PRO A 5 21.07 -9.07 -15.79
CA PRO A 5 22.14 -9.80 -15.08
C PRO A 5 21.76 -10.23 -13.65
N ASP A 6 20.63 -9.74 -13.12
CA ASP A 6 20.08 -10.08 -11.82
C ASP A 6 19.21 -11.34 -11.80
N ASP A 7 18.71 -11.83 -12.94
CA ASP A 7 17.72 -12.93 -13.02
C ASP A 7 18.35 -14.31 -12.71
N ASP A 8 19.63 -14.49 -13.07
CA ASP A 8 20.41 -15.73 -12.84
C ASP A 8 21.09 -15.77 -11.45
N ARG A 9 20.85 -14.78 -10.58
CA ARG A 9 21.48 -14.76 -9.26
C ARG A 9 20.76 -15.71 -8.30
N PRO A 10 21.46 -16.67 -7.68
CA PRO A 10 20.83 -17.56 -6.71
C PRO A 10 20.36 -16.76 -5.47
N VAL A 11 19.10 -16.95 -5.11
CA VAL A 11 18.51 -16.43 -3.86
C VAL A 11 18.49 -17.58 -2.87
N GLU A 12 19.41 -17.56 -1.91
CA GLU A 12 19.44 -18.53 -0.81
C GLU A 12 18.33 -18.16 0.19
N LEU A 13 17.25 -18.93 0.19
CA LEU A 13 16.14 -18.80 1.13
C LEU A 13 16.36 -19.77 2.29
N ASP A 14 16.34 -19.27 3.53
CA ASP A 14 16.43 -20.11 4.73
C ASP A 14 15.09 -20.83 5.00
N ASP A 15 15.12 -22.01 5.61
CA ASP A 15 13.89 -22.76 5.93
C ASP A 15 13.15 -22.19 7.16
N GLU A 16 13.78 -21.29 7.93
CA GLU A 16 13.21 -20.60 9.10
C GLU A 16 12.62 -19.22 8.76
N LEU A 17 12.38 -18.92 7.47
CA LEU A 17 11.81 -17.63 7.08
C LEU A 17 10.39 -17.44 7.63
N GLU A 18 10.17 -16.31 8.31
CA GLU A 18 8.84 -15.90 8.74
C GLU A 18 7.98 -15.59 7.52
N ILE A 19 6.95 -16.41 7.29
CA ILE A 19 5.96 -16.16 6.24
C ILE A 19 5.16 -14.92 6.62
N LEU A 20 5.35 -13.86 5.84
CA LEU A 20 4.57 -12.65 6.00
C LEU A 20 3.08 -12.93 5.70
N PRO A 21 2.16 -12.23 6.38
CA PRO A 21 0.73 -12.31 6.06
C PRO A 21 0.44 -11.81 4.64
N ASP A 22 -0.67 -12.28 4.05
CA ASP A 22 -1.13 -11.88 2.72
C ASP A 22 -1.34 -10.35 2.57
N GLN A 23 -1.63 -9.65 3.67
CA GLN A 23 -1.64 -8.19 3.73
C GLN A 23 -0.62 -7.68 4.75
N THR A 24 0.15 -6.69 4.33
CA THR A 24 1.08 -5.99 5.24
C THR A 24 0.31 -4.97 6.09
N SER A 25 0.86 -4.61 7.26
CA SER A 25 0.24 -3.58 8.11
C SER A 25 0.18 -2.20 7.44
N ASP A 26 1.08 -1.93 6.50
CA ASP A 26 1.13 -0.70 5.70
C ASP A 26 0.12 -0.70 4.55
N ASP A 27 -0.43 -1.87 4.18
CA ASP A 27 -1.47 -2.02 3.15
C ASP A 27 -2.88 -1.64 3.65
N THR A 28 -2.92 -0.93 4.77
CA THR A 28 -4.15 -0.40 5.34
C THR A 28 -4.08 1.11 5.28
N ASP A 29 -5.21 1.78 5.05
CA ASP A 29 -5.30 3.23 5.17
C ASP A 29 -5.13 3.72 6.63
N LEU A 30 -4.76 2.84 7.58
CA LEU A 30 -4.40 3.21 8.95
C LEU A 30 -3.23 4.18 8.93
N GLY A 31 -3.48 5.42 9.35
CA GLY A 31 -2.46 6.47 9.37
C GLY A 31 -2.33 7.24 8.05
N TRP A 32 -3.07 6.85 7.01
CA TRP A 32 -3.19 7.59 5.76
C TRP A 32 -4.53 8.34 5.74
N GLY A 33 -4.53 9.57 6.25
CA GLY A 33 -5.72 10.42 6.31
C GLY A 33 -6.59 10.19 7.54
N GLU A 34 -7.81 10.72 7.51
CA GLU A 34 -8.75 10.67 8.65
C GLU A 34 -9.36 9.27 8.79
N TRP A 35 -9.20 8.66 9.97
CA TRP A 35 -9.57 7.27 10.23
C TRP A 35 -11.05 7.16 10.59
N ARG A 36 -11.92 6.73 9.66
CA ARG A 36 -13.37 6.47 9.86
C ARG A 36 -14.06 7.48 10.81
N GLY A 37 -13.54 8.70 10.86
CA GLY A 37 -14.00 9.79 11.69
C GLY A 37 -15.17 10.40 10.95
N ALA A 38 -16.30 10.49 11.66
CA ALA A 38 -17.59 10.96 11.20
C ALA A 38 -17.58 11.75 9.88
N ASP A 39 -18.28 11.18 8.89
CA ASP A 39 -18.78 11.76 7.63
C ASP A 39 -18.73 13.31 7.58
N ASP A 40 -17.55 13.88 7.34
CA ASP A 40 -17.35 15.31 7.06
C ASP A 40 -17.17 15.52 5.55
N ASP A 41 -17.87 14.70 4.78
CA ASP A 41 -17.94 14.76 3.33
C ASP A 41 -18.57 16.08 2.87
N SER A 42 -19.35 16.71 3.74
CA SER A 42 -19.94 18.04 3.54
C SER A 42 -18.88 19.09 3.21
N ARG A 43 -17.80 19.16 4.00
CA ARG A 43 -16.70 20.09 3.76
C ARG A 43 -15.99 19.83 2.43
N LEU A 44 -15.83 18.55 2.05
CA LEU A 44 -15.17 18.16 0.80
C LEU A 44 -15.99 18.53 -0.45
N LEU A 45 -17.32 18.48 -0.35
CA LEU A 45 -18.22 18.93 -1.43
C LEU A 45 -18.22 20.45 -1.59
N GLU A 46 -18.06 21.19 -0.48
CA GLU A 46 -17.92 22.65 -0.48
C GLU A 46 -16.58 23.11 -1.10
N ASP A 47 -15.50 22.38 -0.82
CA ASP A 47 -14.15 22.69 -1.32
C ASP A 47 -13.86 22.11 -2.73
N ARG A 48 -14.86 21.53 -3.41
CA ARG A 48 -14.67 20.91 -4.73
C ARG A 48 -14.18 21.94 -5.77
N PRO A 49 -12.96 21.81 -6.33
CA PRO A 49 -12.50 22.68 -7.40
C PRO A 49 -13.35 22.49 -8.68
N PRO A 50 -13.43 23.54 -9.51
CA PRO A 50 -14.43 23.64 -10.58
C PRO A 50 -14.28 22.64 -11.75
N HIS A 51 -13.28 21.76 -11.74
CA HIS A 51 -12.95 20.87 -12.85
C HIS A 51 -12.73 19.40 -12.47
N TRP A 52 -13.32 18.93 -11.36
CA TRP A 52 -13.42 17.48 -11.10
C TRP A 52 -14.21 16.76 -12.19
#